data_AF-A0A242WB30-F1
#
_entry.id   AF-A0A242WB30-F1
#
_cell.length_a   1.000
_cell.length_b   1.000
_cell.length_c   1.000
_cell.angle_alpha   90.00
_cell.angle_beta   90.00
_cell.angle_gamma   90.00
#
_symmetry.space_group_name_H-M   'P 1'
#
loop_
_entity.id
_entity.type
_entity.pdbx_description
1 polymer ?
#
loop_
_entity_poly.entity_id
_entity_poly.type
_entity_poly.pdbx_seq_one_letter_code
_entity_poly.pdbx_strand_id
1 'polypeptide(L)'
;MITVNRGYMYDPDDNEVLITEIYYETATNTKLGSKMRSLSYTVIPNEIKEKIEAAASLSYMENIEVSQQFAVVYQDEINMYGKPEKLYFEYTNI
;
A
#
# COMPACT_ATOMS: atom_id res chain seq x y z
N MET A 1 -13.57 9.30 2.32
CA MET A 1 -12.86 8.03 2.54
C MET A 1 -11.99 7.77 1.33
N ILE A 2 -10.85 7.12 1.51
CA ILE A 2 -9.94 6.75 0.42
C ILE A 2 -9.82 5.25 0.42
N THR A 3 -9.90 4.65 -0.76
CA THR A 3 -9.60 3.23 -0.96
C THR A 3 -8.19 3.12 -1.53
N VAL A 4 -7.37 2.28 -0.90
CA VAL A 4 -5.99 2.00 -1.33
C VAL A 4 -5.95 0.59 -1.87
N ASN A 5 -5.68 0.46 -3.17
CA ASN A 5 -5.32 -0.82 -3.76
C ASN A 5 -3.81 -0.98 -3.61
N ARG A 6 -3.37 -1.96 -2.83
CA ARG A 6 -1.96 -2.21 -2.55
C ARG A 6 -1.53 -3.56 -3.10
N GLY A 7 -0.46 -3.57 -3.90
CA GLY A 7 0.18 -4.77 -4.41
C GLY A 7 1.59 -4.93 -3.85
N TYR A 8 1.95 -6.17 -3.54
CA TYR A 8 3.28 -6.60 -3.12
C TYR A 8 3.81 -7.61 -4.12
N MET A 9 5.05 -7.44 -4.57
CA MET A 9 5.74 -8.38 -5.44
C MET A 9 7.11 -8.65 -4.85
N TYR A 10 7.32 -9.87 -4.36
CA TYR A 10 8.57 -10.27 -3.72
C TYR A 10 9.56 -10.82 -4.76
N ASP A 11 10.74 -10.22 -4.78
CA ASP A 11 11.91 -10.69 -5.51
C ASP A 11 12.84 -11.44 -4.55
N PRO A 12 12.94 -12.78 -4.64
CA PRO A 12 13.79 -13.57 -3.77
C PRO A 12 15.28 -13.44 -4.09
N ASP A 13 15.65 -12.99 -5.30
CA ASP A 13 17.05 -12.83 -5.69
C ASP A 13 17.68 -11.63 -4.98
N ASP A 14 16.91 -10.52 -4.89
CA ASP A 14 17.32 -9.29 -4.20
C ASP A 14 16.83 -9.20 -2.74
N ASN A 15 15.99 -10.14 -2.30
CA ASN A 15 15.34 -10.14 -0.99
C ASN A 15 14.56 -8.83 -0.73
N GLU A 16 13.90 -8.33 -1.77
CA GLU A 16 13.16 -7.06 -1.80
C GLU A 16 11.71 -7.27 -2.23
N VAL A 17 10.82 -6.42 -1.73
CA VAL A 17 9.41 -6.38 -2.12
C VAL A 17 9.11 -5.04 -2.75
N LEU A 18 8.74 -5.08 -4.03
CA LEU A 18 8.14 -3.96 -4.71
C LEU A 18 6.71 -3.78 -4.22
N ILE A 19 6.43 -2.61 -3.64
CA ILE A 19 5.11 -2.25 -3.16
C ILE A 19 4.54 -1.15 -4.04
N THR A 20 3.35 -1.41 -4.57
CA THR A 20 2.57 -0.47 -5.37
C THR A 20 1.29 -0.13 -4.62
N GLU A 21 0.92 1.14 -4.63
CA GLU A 21 -0.30 1.64 -4.00
C GLU A 21 -1.01 2.56 -4.99
N ILE A 22 -2.30 2.34 -5.20
CA ILE A 22 -3.17 3.22 -6.00
C ILE A 22 -4.29 3.72 -5.11
N TYR A 23 -4.48 5.03 -5.11
CA TYR A 23 -5.39 5.74 -4.22
C TYR A 23 -6.62 6.14 -5.00
N TYR A 24 -7.80 5.87 -4.43
CA TYR A 24 -9.09 6.19 -5.03
C TYR A 24 -9.97 6.94 -4.04
N GLU A 25 -10.75 7.90 -4.52
CA GLU A 25 -11.88 8.40 -3.76
C GLU A 25 -12.94 7.30 -3.72
N THR A 26 -13.26 6.80 -2.51
CA THR A 26 -14.16 5.64 -2.35
C THR A 26 -15.54 5.87 -2.97
N ALA A 27 -16.09 7.07 -2.86
CA ALA A 27 -17.45 7.38 -3.32
C ALA A 27 -17.60 7.38 -4.84
N THR A 28 -16.56 7.81 -5.56
CA THR A 28 -16.61 8.02 -7.01
C THR A 28 -15.74 7.03 -7.77
N ASN A 29 -14.92 6.24 -7.07
CA ASN A 29 -13.86 5.41 -7.62
C ASN A 29 -12.87 6.18 -8.50
N THR A 30 -12.75 7.50 -8.28
CA THR A 30 -11.83 8.35 -9.03
C THR A 30 -10.41 8.13 -8.52
N LYS A 31 -9.46 7.86 -9.43
CA LYS A 31 -8.04 7.75 -9.07
C LYS A 31 -7.52 9.10 -8.58
N LEU A 32 -7.01 9.11 -7.35
CA LEU A 32 -6.41 10.27 -6.71
C LEU A 32 -4.89 10.31 -6.92
N GLY A 33 -4.23 9.15 -6.94
CA GLY A 33 -2.79 9.09 -7.10
C GLY A 33 -2.25 7.66 -7.10
N SER A 34 -0.93 7.54 -7.15
CA SER A 34 -0.25 6.24 -6.99
C SER A 34 1.16 6.41 -6.45
N LYS A 35 1.62 5.40 -5.71
CA LYS A 35 2.96 5.34 -5.13
C LYS A 35 3.59 3.98 -5.44
N MET A 36 4.90 4.00 -5.62
CA MET A 36 5.71 2.80 -5.75
C MET A 36 6.95 2.97 -4.89
N ARG A 37 7.35 1.90 -4.21
CA ARG A 37 8.59 1.84 -3.44
C ARG A 37 9.06 0.39 -3.31
N SER A 38 10.35 0.19 -3.08
CA SER A 38 10.90 -1.10 -2.67
C SER A 38 11.19 -1.09 -1.17
N LEU A 39 11.07 -2.25 -0.53
CA LEU A 39 11.48 -2.51 0.84
C LEU A 39 12.17 -3.87 0.94
N SER A 40 13.13 -4.02 1.85
CA SER A 40 13.64 -5.36 2.19
C SER A 40 12.50 -6.27 2.67
N TYR A 41 12.47 -7.51 2.19
CA TYR A 41 11.52 -8.53 2.64
C TYR A 41 11.53 -8.70 4.17
N THR A 42 12.69 -8.52 4.80
CA THR A 42 12.87 -8.64 6.25
C THR A 42 11.93 -7.74 7.05
N VAL A 43 11.64 -6.53 6.57
CA VAL A 43 10.80 -5.55 7.26
C VAL A 43 9.30 -5.69 6.96
N ILE A 44 8.94 -6.61 6.05
CA ILE A 44 7.53 -6.86 5.71
C ILE A 44 6.85 -7.61 6.87
N PRO A 45 5.62 -7.21 7.27
CA PRO A 45 4.88 -7.90 8.32
C PRO A 45 4.64 -9.37 7.99
N ASN A 46 4.71 -10.25 9.00
CA ASN A 46 4.58 -11.70 8.79
C ASN A 46 3.25 -12.09 8.13
N GLU A 47 2.14 -11.43 8.49
CA GLU A 47 0.84 -11.67 7.87
C GLU A 47 0.83 -11.42 6.35
N ILE A 48 1.63 -10.46 5.87
CA ILE A 48 1.78 -10.17 4.45
C ILE A 48 2.74 -11.18 3.80
N LYS A 49 3.83 -11.54 4.48
CA LYS A 49 4.77 -12.58 4.04
C LYS A 49 4.05 -13.90 3.77
N GLU A 50 3.23 -14.35 4.72
CA GLU A 50 2.44 -15.58 4.58
C GLU A 50 1.53 -15.54 3.34
N LYS A 51 0.90 -14.41 3.05
CA LYS A 51 0.04 -14.27 1.86
C LYS A 51 0.83 -14.21 0.55
N ILE A 52 2.01 -13.61 0.56
CA ILE A 52 2.94 -13.58 -0.59
C ILE A 52 3.41 -15.01 -0.89
N GLU A 53 3.89 -15.73 0.14
CA GLU A 53 4.45 -17.08 0.03
C GLU A 53 3.39 -18.13 -0.31
N ALA A 54 2.12 -17.89 0.03
CA ALA A 54 1.00 -18.74 -0.37
C ALA A 54 0.73 -18.74 -1.88
N ALA A 55 1.22 -17.74 -2.62
CA ALA A 55 1.05 -17.63 -4.05
C ALA A 55 2.32 -18.05 -4.80
N ALA A 56 2.19 -18.90 -5.83
CA ALA A 56 3.32 -19.31 -6.66
C ALA A 56 4.00 -18.13 -7.40
N SER A 57 3.29 -17.02 -7.60
CA SER A 57 3.82 -15.79 -8.18
C SER A 57 4.56 -14.90 -7.19
N LEU A 58 4.66 -15.29 -5.91
CA LEU A 58 5.25 -14.50 -4.82
C LEU A 58 4.72 -13.05 -4.81
N SER A 59 3.42 -12.91 -5.04
CA SER A 59 2.75 -11.61 -5.13
C SER A 59 1.41 -11.66 -4.42
N TYR A 60 1.07 -10.56 -3.76
CA TYR A 60 -0.17 -10.41 -3.01
C TYR A 60 -0.80 -9.04 -3.27
N MET A 61 -2.14 -8.97 -3.30
CA MET A 61 -2.86 -7.70 -3.42
C MET A 61 -3.95 -7.59 -2.35
N GLU A 62 -4.13 -6.39 -1.82
CA GLU A 62 -5.18 -6.05 -0.86
C GLU A 62 -5.84 -4.72 -1.20
N ASN A 63 -7.07 -4.54 -0.71
CA ASN A 63 -7.77 -3.26 -0.74
C ASN A 63 -8.00 -2.81 0.70
N ILE A 64 -7.59 -1.60 1.02
CA ILE A 64 -7.68 -1.01 2.36
C ILE A 64 -8.59 0.21 2.27
N GLU A 65 -9.61 0.26 3.11
CA GLU A 65 -10.43 1.46 3.28
C GLU A 65 -9.83 2.33 4.39
N VAL A 66 -9.41 3.53 4.01
CA VAL A 66 -8.87 4.52 4.93
C VAL A 66 -10.00 5.39 5.43
N SER A 67 -10.18 5.38 6.75
CA SER A 67 -11.21 6.16 7.44
C SER A 67 -11.05 7.67 7.17
N GLN A 68 -12.16 8.39 7.27
CA GLN A 68 -12.22 9.80 6.84
C GLN A 68 -11.25 10.71 7.60
N GLN A 69 -10.94 10.41 8.87
CA GLN A 69 -10.00 11.19 9.68
C GLN A 69 -8.56 11.15 9.14
N PHE A 70 -8.14 10.03 8.54
CA PHE A 70 -6.82 9.89 7.94
C PHE A 70 -6.83 10.24 6.45
N ALA A 71 -7.97 10.08 5.78
CA ALA A 71 -8.14 10.42 4.37
C ALA A 71 -7.75 11.87 4.02
N VAL A 72 -7.97 12.82 4.94
CA VAL A 72 -7.58 14.23 4.74
C VAL A 72 -6.06 14.37 4.57
N VAL A 73 -5.27 13.67 5.40
CA VAL A 73 -3.80 13.71 5.33
C VAL A 73 -3.31 13.16 3.98
N TYR A 74 -3.87 12.04 3.53
CA TYR A 74 -3.52 11.48 2.21
C TYR A 74 -3.93 12.40 1.07
N GLN A 75 -5.11 13.04 1.15
CA GLN A 75 -5.57 13.96 0.12
C GLN A 75 -4.66 15.18 0.01
N ASP A 76 -4.21 15.73 1.14
CA ASP A 76 -3.28 16.86 1.16
C ASP A 76 -1.91 16.48 0.57
N GLU A 77 -1.36 15.33 0.95
CA GLU A 77 -0.11 14.84 0.35
C GLU A 77 -0.25 14.55 -1.15
N ILE A 78 -1.37 13.97 -1.59
CA ILE A 78 -1.67 13.72 -3.00
C ILE A 78 -1.77 15.05 -3.77
N ASN A 79 -2.49 16.03 -3.23
CA ASN A 79 -2.64 17.33 -3.88
C ASN A 79 -1.31 18.09 -3.97
N MET A 80 -0.45 17.95 -2.95
CA MET A 80 0.83 18.63 -2.88
C MET A 80 1.92 17.97 -3.73
N TYR A 81 1.95 16.63 -3.80
CA TYR A 81 3.06 15.88 -4.39
C TYR A 81 2.66 14.95 -5.54
N GLY A 82 1.36 14.82 -5.84
CA GLY A 82 0.81 13.85 -6.80
C GLY A 82 0.83 12.39 -6.33
N LYS A 83 1.40 12.13 -5.15
CA LYS A 83 1.47 10.81 -4.49
C LYS A 83 1.66 11.00 -2.97
N PRO A 84 1.03 10.21 -2.12
CA PRO A 84 1.19 10.38 -0.68
C PRO A 84 2.44 9.65 -0.16
N GLU A 85 3.11 10.25 0.82
CA GLU A 85 4.39 9.79 1.35
C GLU A 85 4.24 8.82 2.53
N LYS A 86 3.12 8.81 3.26
CA LYS A 86 3.03 8.11 4.56
C LYS A 86 1.82 7.21 4.74
N LEU A 87 1.90 5.94 4.28
CA LEU A 87 0.90 4.90 4.61
C LEU A 87 1.28 3.95 5.75
N TYR A 88 2.54 3.97 6.18
CA TYR A 88 3.10 2.91 7.03
C TYR A 88 3.11 3.23 8.52
N PHE A 89 2.52 4.35 8.94
CA PHE A 89 2.46 4.70 10.37
C PHE A 89 1.18 4.23 11.08
N GLU A 90 0.16 3.74 10.34
CA GLU A 90 -1.11 3.30 10.93
C GLU A 90 -1.25 1.79 11.09
N TYR A 91 -0.33 0.97 10.55
CA TYR A 91 -0.31 -0.48 10.78
C TYR A 91 0.55 -0.86 12.01
N THR A 92 0.43 -0.06 13.08
CA THR A 92 0.99 -0.39 14.39
C THR A 92 -0.16 -0.51 15.39
N ASN A 93 -0.44 -1.75 15.77
CA ASN A 93 -1.40 -2.23 16.78
C ASN A 93 -2.87 -2.35 16.34
N ILE A 94 -3.24 -3.58 15.95
CA ILE A 94 -4.45 -4.24 16.44
C ILE A 94 -3.99 -5.43 17.29
#